data_AF-A0A7H8PJG6-F1
#
_entry.id   AF-A0A7H8PJG6-F1
#
_cell.length_a   1.000
_cell.length_b   1.000
_cell.length_c   1.000
_cell.angle_alpha   90.00
_cell.angle_beta   90.00
_cell.angle_gamma   90.00
#
_symmetry.space_group_name_H-M   'P 1'
#
loop_
_entity.id
_entity.type
_entity.pdbx_description
1 polymer ?
#
loop_
_entity_poly.entity_id
_entity_poly.type
_entity_poly.pdbx_seq_one_letter_code
_entity_poly.pdbx_strand_id
1 'polypeptide(L)'
;MTPSPKSICEKKVFTEVFETNAESLRNYMYYKCGDVDQAEDLIQEAFIKLWDNCKKIIYEKSKAFLYKVANNLFLNQVAHKKIKLHYASLPHTDKNLESPDFIIEEKEFMDKLQRSISQLPDGQREVFLLNRIDKKTYREIAEMLEISVKAVEKRMHNALKSLRKTIKNI
;
A
#
# COMPACT_ATOMS: atom_id res chain seq x y z
N MET A 1 -0.06 -29.33 25.59
CA MET A 1 1.09 -28.93 24.76
C MET A 1 0.74 -27.65 24.05
N THR A 2 1.26 -26.51 24.51
CA THR A 2 1.25 -25.28 23.71
C THR A 2 2.19 -25.51 22.51
N PRO A 3 1.75 -25.28 21.27
CA PRO A 3 2.63 -25.42 20.12
C PRO A 3 3.78 -24.42 20.25
N SER A 4 5.00 -24.87 19.93
CA SER A 4 6.18 -24.01 19.85
C SER A 4 5.89 -22.82 18.94
N PRO A 5 6.28 -21.59 19.30
CA PRO A 5 6.00 -20.41 18.48
C PRO A 5 6.62 -20.58 17.09
N LYS A 6 5.81 -20.40 16.04
CA LYS A 6 6.26 -20.48 14.64
C LYS A 6 7.39 -19.48 14.42
N SER A 7 8.59 -19.96 14.12
CA SER A 7 9.74 -19.10 13.83
C SER A 7 9.75 -18.72 12.35
N ILE A 8 9.77 -17.41 12.05
CA ILE A 8 9.83 -16.92 10.67
C ILE A 8 11.15 -17.31 9.99
N CYS A 9 12.22 -17.57 10.75
CA CYS A 9 13.50 -17.99 10.19
C CYS A 9 13.46 -19.40 9.56
N GLU A 10 12.41 -20.18 9.82
CA GLU A 10 12.22 -21.45 9.16
C GLU A 10 11.66 -21.23 7.76
N LYS A 11 12.34 -21.79 6.75
CA LYS A 11 11.95 -21.65 5.33
C LYS A 11 10.46 -21.94 5.10
N LYS A 12 9.92 -22.97 5.75
CA LYS A 12 8.50 -23.36 5.62
C LYS A 12 7.55 -22.27 6.14
N VAL A 13 7.85 -21.69 7.30
CA VAL A 13 7.06 -20.62 7.90
C VAL A 13 7.16 -19.34 7.07
N PHE A 14 8.37 -18.99 6.60
CA PHE A 14 8.54 -17.83 5.73
C PHE A 14 7.79 -17.98 4.42
N THR A 15 7.80 -19.18 3.82
CA THR A 15 7.04 -19.49 2.59
C THR A 15 5.55 -19.32 2.83
N GLU A 16 5.01 -19.83 3.95
CA GLU A 16 3.61 -19.63 4.34
C GLU A 16 3.27 -18.13 4.47
N VAL A 17 4.15 -17.35 5.11
CA VAL A 17 3.97 -15.88 5.21
C VAL A 17 3.99 -15.23 3.83
N PHE A 18 4.90 -15.64 2.94
CA PHE A 18 4.99 -15.11 1.59
C PHE A 18 3.72 -15.39 0.78
N GLU A 19 3.35 -16.66 0.66
CA GLU A 19 2.17 -17.10 -0.11
C GLU A 19 0.88 -16.44 0.41
N THR A 20 0.76 -16.26 1.73
CA THR A 20 -0.44 -15.66 2.34
C THR A 20 -0.52 -14.14 2.15
N ASN A 21 0.61 -13.43 2.02
CA ASN A 21 0.63 -11.96 2.12
C ASN A 21 1.09 -11.26 0.84
N ALA A 22 1.90 -11.89 -0.01
CA ALA A 22 2.57 -11.24 -1.14
C ALA A 22 1.59 -10.56 -2.10
N GLU A 23 0.54 -11.27 -2.54
CA GLU A 23 -0.46 -10.71 -3.46
C GLU A 23 -1.18 -9.49 -2.85
N SER A 24 -1.63 -9.61 -1.61
CA SER A 24 -2.36 -8.53 -0.93
C SER A 24 -1.49 -7.29 -0.68
N LEU A 25 -0.20 -7.49 -0.41
CA LEU A 25 0.78 -6.42 -0.22
C LEU A 25 1.18 -5.78 -1.55
N ARG A 26 1.34 -6.57 -2.60
CA ARG A 26 1.61 -6.09 -3.96
C ARG A 26 0.48 -5.22 -4.46
N ASN A 27 -0.77 -5.69 -4.33
CA ASN A 27 -1.96 -4.92 -4.70
C ASN A 27 -2.04 -3.62 -3.92
N TYR A 28 -1.74 -3.65 -2.62
CA TYR A 28 -1.63 -2.44 -1.79
C TYR A 28 -0.63 -1.43 -2.35
N MET A 29 0.60 -1.88 -2.61
CA MET A 29 1.66 -1.01 -3.11
C MET A 29 1.31 -0.49 -4.50
N TYR A 30 0.71 -1.32 -5.36
CA TYR A 30 0.23 -0.91 -6.67
C TYR A 30 -0.80 0.21 -6.59
N TYR A 31 -1.84 0.09 -5.76
CA TYR A 31 -2.81 1.18 -5.58
C TYR A 31 -2.22 2.45 -4.98
N LYS A 32 -1.07 2.34 -4.31
CA LYS A 32 -0.38 3.47 -3.69
C LYS A 32 0.57 4.19 -4.65
N CYS A 33 1.38 3.45 -5.40
CA CYS A 33 2.41 3.99 -6.29
C CYS A 33 1.96 4.12 -7.75
N GLY A 34 0.99 3.31 -8.16
CA GLY A 34 0.41 3.28 -9.50
C GLY A 34 1.24 2.55 -10.55
N ASP A 35 2.31 1.86 -10.14
CA ASP A 35 3.29 1.21 -11.00
C ASP A 35 3.51 -0.24 -10.50
N VAL A 36 3.35 -1.23 -11.38
CA VAL A 36 3.44 -2.64 -11.01
C VAL A 36 4.87 -3.01 -10.65
N ASP A 37 5.85 -2.59 -11.45
CA ASP A 37 7.26 -2.93 -11.24
C ASP A 37 7.77 -2.30 -9.94
N GLN A 38 7.39 -1.03 -9.70
CA GLN A 38 7.70 -0.36 -8.44
C GLN A 38 7.05 -1.08 -7.24
N ALA A 39 5.82 -1.58 -7.40
CA ALA A 39 5.15 -2.33 -6.34
C ALA A 39 5.86 -3.67 -6.05
N GLU A 40 6.27 -4.41 -7.09
CA GLU A 40 7.05 -5.65 -6.95
C GLU A 40 8.37 -5.41 -6.23
N ASP A 41 9.14 -4.41 -6.63
CA ASP A 41 10.41 -4.05 -5.99
C ASP A 41 10.23 -3.73 -4.50
N LEU A 42 9.19 -2.96 -4.19
CA LEU A 42 8.89 -2.55 -2.81
C LEU A 42 8.50 -3.74 -1.92
N ILE A 43 7.75 -4.71 -2.45
CA ILE A 43 7.40 -5.89 -1.67
C ILE A 43 8.58 -6.85 -1.51
N GLN A 44 9.41 -7.02 -2.54
CA GLN A 44 10.59 -7.89 -2.47
C GLN A 44 11.53 -7.39 -1.37
N GLU A 45 11.84 -6.09 -1.37
CA GLU A 45 12.68 -5.47 -0.34
C GLU A 45 12.05 -5.60 1.07
N ALA A 46 10.72 -5.53 1.19
CA ALA A 46 10.03 -5.73 2.46
C ALA A 46 10.17 -7.17 2.98
N PHE A 47 10.08 -8.17 2.10
CA PHE A 47 10.26 -9.58 2.46
C PHE A 47 11.72 -9.90 2.81
N ILE A 48 12.70 -9.31 2.10
CA ILE A 48 14.12 -9.41 2.46
C ILE A 48 14.35 -8.87 3.87
N LYS A 49 13.82 -7.67 4.18
CA LYS A 49 13.93 -7.08 5.52
C LYS A 49 13.23 -7.91 6.60
N LEU A 50 12.13 -8.59 6.26
CA LEU A 50 11.48 -9.52 7.18
C LEU A 50 12.37 -10.72 7.48
N TRP A 51 13.00 -11.29 6.44
CA TRP A 51 13.95 -12.40 6.59
C TRP A 51 15.16 -12.01 7.45
N ASP A 52 15.76 -10.86 7.19
CA ASP A 52 16.89 -10.35 7.99
C ASP A 52 16.53 -10.12 9.47
N ASN A 53 15.27 -9.83 9.74
CA ASN A 53 14.74 -9.61 11.09
C ASN A 53 13.91 -10.79 11.62
N CYS A 54 14.00 -11.98 11.00
CA CYS A 54 13.13 -13.13 11.30
C CYS A 54 13.18 -13.58 12.77
N LYS A 55 14.29 -13.33 13.47
CA LYS A 55 14.48 -13.65 14.90
C LYS A 55 13.76 -12.67 15.84
N LYS A 56 13.51 -11.44 15.36
CA LYS A 56 12.94 -10.33 16.17
C LYS A 56 11.43 -10.19 15.98
N ILE A 57 10.91 -10.67 14.84
CA ILE A 57 9.51 -10.52 14.47
C ILE A 57 8.78 -11.84 14.75
N ILE A 58 7.77 -11.79 15.61
CA ILE A 58 6.88 -12.92 15.85
C ILE A 58 5.93 -13.11 14.66
N TYR A 59 5.52 -14.36 14.41
CA TYR A 59 4.69 -14.75 13.28
C TYR A 59 3.44 -13.87 13.11
N GLU A 60 2.74 -13.57 14.19
CA GLU A 60 1.50 -12.78 14.20
C GLU A 60 1.70 -11.33 13.77
N LYS A 61 2.93 -10.81 13.90
CA LYS A 61 3.30 -9.43 13.52
C LYS A 61 3.93 -9.35 12.14
N SER A 62 4.21 -10.46 11.47
CA SER A 62 4.85 -10.50 10.15
C SER A 62 4.11 -9.66 9.11
N LYS A 63 2.77 -9.82 9.00
CA LYS A 63 1.93 -9.01 8.11
C LYS A 63 2.06 -7.52 8.41
N ALA A 64 1.83 -7.11 9.66
CA ALA A 64 1.92 -5.70 10.04
C ALA A 64 3.31 -5.10 9.77
N PHE A 65 4.37 -5.90 9.98
CA PHE A 65 5.75 -5.51 9.66
C PHE A 65 5.94 -5.27 8.17
N LEU A 66 5.51 -6.21 7.31
CA LEU A 66 5.64 -6.10 5.85
C LEU A 66 4.99 -4.82 5.31
N TYR A 67 3.75 -4.54 5.71
CA TYR A 67 3.03 -3.32 5.30
C TYR A 67 3.74 -2.04 5.78
N LYS A 68 4.22 -2.02 7.02
CA LYS A 68 4.98 -0.88 7.57
C LYS A 68 6.25 -0.64 6.76
N VAL A 69 7.01 -1.69 6.47
CA VAL A 69 8.28 -1.59 5.75
C VAL A 69 8.06 -1.14 4.31
N ALA A 70 7.15 -1.78 3.57
CA ALA A 70 6.84 -1.41 2.18
C ALA A 70 6.35 0.05 2.09
N ASN A 71 5.49 0.49 3.02
CA ASN A 71 5.05 1.88 3.09
C ASN A 71 6.20 2.86 3.33
N ASN A 72 7.10 2.55 4.27
CA ASN A 72 8.25 3.41 4.57
C ASN A 72 9.23 3.49 3.38
N LEU A 73 9.47 2.36 2.69
CA LEU A 73 10.28 2.34 1.48
C LEU A 73 9.69 3.25 0.39
N PHE A 74 8.39 3.18 0.17
CA PHE A 74 7.70 4.05 -0.77
C PHE A 74 7.80 5.53 -0.38
N LEU A 75 7.52 5.87 0.89
CA LEU A 75 7.61 7.25 1.36
C LEU A 75 9.02 7.82 1.21
N ASN A 76 10.05 7.01 1.47
CA ASN A 76 11.45 7.38 1.24
C ASN A 76 11.71 7.62 -0.25
N GLN A 77 11.26 6.73 -1.15
CA GLN A 77 11.39 6.93 -2.59
C GLN A 77 10.70 8.23 -3.05
N VAL A 78 9.51 8.53 -2.55
CA VAL A 78 8.78 9.77 -2.85
C VAL A 78 9.53 11.00 -2.32
N ALA A 79 10.04 10.96 -1.09
CA ALA A 79 10.83 12.04 -0.52
C ALA A 79 12.11 12.30 -1.35
N HIS A 80 12.82 11.25 -1.74
CA HIS A 80 13.99 11.36 -2.62
C HIS A 80 13.63 11.90 -4.02
N LYS A 81 12.54 11.43 -4.63
CA LYS A 81 12.04 11.97 -5.91
C LYS A 81 11.69 13.46 -5.79
N LYS A 82 11.03 13.88 -4.71
CA LYS A 82 10.67 15.29 -4.46
C LYS A 82 11.91 16.16 -4.29
N ILE A 83 12.91 15.69 -3.55
CA ILE A 83 14.21 16.38 -3.41
C ILE A 83 14.91 16.49 -4.77
N LYS A 84 14.99 15.39 -5.53
CA LYS A 84 15.61 15.37 -6.86
C LYS A 84 14.90 16.30 -7.84
N LEU A 85 13.57 16.33 -7.85
CA LEU A 85 12.77 17.25 -8.67
C LEU A 85 12.92 18.71 -8.24
N HIS A 86 13.04 18.98 -6.93
CA HIS A 86 13.32 20.32 -6.40
C HIS A 86 14.70 20.83 -6.86
N TYR A 87 15.70 19.96 -6.99
CA TYR A 87 17.00 20.30 -7.56
C TYR A 87 17.04 20.29 -9.09
N ALA A 88 16.05 19.71 -9.76
CA ALA A 88 16.00 19.52 -11.21
C ALA A 88 14.99 20.45 -11.92
N SER A 89 14.62 21.59 -11.31
CA SER A 89 13.63 22.53 -11.85
C SER A 89 14.05 23.20 -13.17
N LEU A 90 13.87 22.49 -14.28
CA LEU A 90 13.52 22.99 -15.61
C LEU A 90 12.39 22.09 -16.17
N PRO A 91 11.39 22.63 -16.90
CA PRO A 91 10.09 21.98 -17.03
C PRO A 91 10.03 21.05 -18.23
N HIS A 92 9.67 19.78 -18.05
CA HIS A 92 9.11 18.95 -19.13
C HIS A 92 7.80 18.28 -18.68
N THR A 93 6.75 18.67 -19.39
CA THR A 93 5.46 18.00 -19.50
C THR A 93 5.65 16.77 -20.36
N ASP A 94 5.08 15.60 -20.01
CA ASP A 94 4.41 14.81 -21.04
C ASP A 94 3.41 13.80 -20.50
N LYS A 95 2.28 13.77 -21.21
CA LYS A 95 1.23 12.75 -21.19
C LYS A 95 1.68 11.65 -22.15
N ASN A 96 1.28 10.40 -21.94
CA ASN A 96 0.92 9.50 -23.06
C ASN A 96 -0.06 8.42 -22.59
N LEU A 97 -1.09 8.25 -23.42
CA LEU A 97 -2.16 7.26 -23.42
C LEU A 97 -1.86 6.28 -24.55
N GLU A 98 -2.13 4.98 -24.40
CA GLU A 98 -2.61 4.10 -25.50
C GLU A 98 -3.02 2.70 -25.02
N SER A 99 -4.02 2.12 -25.69
CA SER A 99 -4.75 0.84 -25.45
C SER A 99 -4.59 -0.11 -26.65
N PRO A 100 -4.75 -1.44 -26.49
CA PRO A 100 -5.80 -2.14 -27.26
C PRO A 100 -6.67 -3.13 -26.46
N ASP A 101 -7.88 -3.33 -26.99
CA ASP A 101 -9.12 -3.83 -26.40
C ASP A 101 -9.38 -5.35 -26.56
N PHE A 102 -9.59 -6.07 -25.44
CA PHE A 102 -10.58 -7.16 -25.18
C PHE A 102 -10.42 -7.86 -23.79
N ILE A 103 -9.77 -7.20 -22.81
CA ILE A 103 -9.81 -7.48 -21.35
C ILE A 103 -10.24 -6.17 -20.64
N ILE A 104 -11.31 -5.56 -21.14
CA ILE A 104 -11.52 -4.11 -21.07
C ILE A 104 -12.24 -3.72 -19.79
N GLU A 105 -13.34 -4.37 -19.44
CA GLU A 105 -14.20 -3.90 -18.34
C GLU A 105 -13.54 -4.01 -16.96
N GLU A 106 -12.87 -5.14 -16.65
CA GLU A 106 -12.20 -5.30 -15.36
C GLU A 106 -10.96 -4.41 -15.27
N LYS A 107 -10.15 -4.31 -16.33
CA LYS A 107 -8.97 -3.45 -16.35
C LYS A 107 -9.35 -1.97 -16.31
N GLU A 108 -10.36 -1.55 -17.06
CA GLU A 108 -10.89 -0.18 -17.01
C GLU A 108 -11.50 0.13 -15.65
N PHE A 109 -12.21 -0.81 -15.03
CA PHE A 109 -12.72 -0.66 -13.68
C PHE A 109 -11.58 -0.47 -12.67
N MET A 110 -10.56 -1.32 -12.75
CA MET A 110 -9.39 -1.27 -11.87
C MET A 110 -8.58 0.02 -12.09
N ASP A 111 -8.39 0.45 -13.34
CA ASP A 111 -7.74 1.71 -13.68
C ASP A 111 -8.56 2.91 -13.20
N LYS A 112 -9.89 2.88 -13.35
CA LYS A 112 -10.79 3.93 -12.87
C LYS A 112 -10.80 4.00 -11.34
N LEU A 113 -10.75 2.85 -10.67
CA LEU A 113 -10.63 2.75 -9.21
C LEU A 113 -9.28 3.31 -8.75
N GLN A 114 -8.18 2.90 -9.38
CA GLN A 114 -6.83 3.38 -9.09
C GLN A 114 -6.71 4.88 -9.30
N ARG A 115 -7.18 5.41 -10.44
CA ARG A 115 -7.23 6.85 -10.71
C ARG A 115 -8.03 7.58 -9.63
N SER A 116 -9.20 7.05 -9.27
CA SER A 116 -10.04 7.64 -8.22
C SER A 116 -9.35 7.68 -6.86
N ILE A 117 -8.63 6.61 -6.48
CA ILE A 117 -7.84 6.55 -5.25
C ILE A 117 -6.67 7.54 -5.30
N SER A 118 -5.97 7.63 -6.43
CA SER A 118 -4.82 8.53 -6.62
C SER A 118 -5.20 10.02 -6.50
N GLN A 119 -6.45 10.35 -6.84
CA GLN A 119 -6.98 11.72 -6.74
C GLN A 119 -7.43 12.10 -5.32
N LEU A 120 -7.49 11.15 -4.39
CA LEU A 120 -7.82 11.45 -3.00
C LEU A 120 -6.72 12.32 -2.36
N PRO A 121 -7.07 13.33 -1.54
CA PRO A 121 -6.09 14.01 -0.71
C PRO A 121 -5.29 13.02 0.13
N ASP A 122 -3.98 13.26 0.30
CA ASP A 122 -3.05 12.27 0.86
C ASP A 122 -3.53 11.63 2.17
N GLY A 123 -4.01 12.44 3.13
CA GLY A 123 -4.53 11.92 4.40
C GLY A 123 -5.82 11.09 4.28
N GLN A 124 -6.64 11.32 3.25
CA GLN A 124 -7.82 10.50 2.96
C GLN A 124 -7.43 9.19 2.28
N ARG A 125 -6.51 9.27 1.31
CA ARG A 125 -5.96 8.12 0.60
C ARG A 125 -5.28 7.17 1.57
N GLU A 126 -4.45 7.71 2.46
CA GLU A 126 -3.71 6.95 3.46
C GLU A 126 -4.64 6.22 4.43
N VAL A 127 -5.62 6.92 5.02
CA VAL A 127 -6.62 6.28 5.92
C VAL A 127 -7.45 5.22 5.18
N PHE A 128 -7.85 5.49 3.93
CA PHE A 128 -8.60 4.55 3.13
C PHE A 128 -7.82 3.26 2.88
N LEU A 129 -6.57 3.39 2.44
CA LEU A 129 -5.70 2.25 2.15
C LEU A 129 -5.37 1.45 3.42
N LEU A 130 -4.97 2.12 4.52
CA LEU A 130 -4.69 1.47 5.81
C LEU A 130 -5.89 0.66 6.33
N ASN A 131 -7.12 1.15 6.16
CA ASN A 131 -8.29 0.41 6.64
C ASN A 131 -8.76 -0.68 5.67
N ARG A 132 -8.88 -0.36 4.37
CA ARG A 132 -9.50 -1.27 3.40
C ARG A 132 -8.56 -2.37 2.96
N ILE A 133 -7.29 -2.05 2.86
CA ILE A 133 -6.26 -2.98 2.39
C ILE A 133 -5.52 -3.56 3.59
N ASP A 134 -5.02 -2.71 4.49
CA ASP A 134 -4.16 -3.16 5.60
C ASP A 134 -4.99 -3.68 6.79
N LYS A 135 -6.32 -3.67 6.65
CA LYS A 135 -7.32 -4.12 7.64
C LYS A 135 -7.12 -3.50 9.02
N LYS A 136 -6.50 -2.32 9.08
CA LYS A 136 -6.27 -1.61 10.32
C LYS A 136 -7.57 -1.05 10.88
N THR A 137 -7.74 -1.23 12.17
CA THR A 137 -8.80 -0.58 12.92
C THR A 137 -8.54 0.92 12.95
N TYR A 138 -9.59 1.73 13.12
CA TYR A 138 -9.42 3.18 13.19
C TYR A 138 -8.54 3.60 14.37
N ARG A 139 -8.49 2.80 15.44
CA ARG A 139 -7.60 3.03 16.57
C ARG A 139 -6.13 2.82 16.20
N GLU A 140 -5.81 1.71 15.52
CA GLU A 140 -4.44 1.49 15.03
C GLU A 140 -4.01 2.59 14.04
N ILE A 141 -4.91 3.04 13.17
CA ILE A 141 -4.62 4.12 12.22
C ILE A 141 -4.39 5.45 12.95
N ALA A 142 -5.20 5.75 13.97
CA ALA A 142 -5.06 6.95 14.79
C ALA A 142 -3.69 6.99 15.49
N GLU A 143 -3.28 5.87 16.06
CA GLU A 143 -1.96 5.69 16.67
C GLU A 143 -0.83 5.83 15.63
N MET A 144 -0.99 5.22 14.45
CA MET A 144 0.02 5.26 13.37
C MET A 144 0.21 6.66 12.77
N LEU A 145 -0.86 7.45 12.67
CA LEU A 145 -0.84 8.77 12.03
C LEU A 145 -0.77 9.93 13.03
N GLU A 146 -0.69 9.63 14.33
CA GLU A 146 -0.70 10.61 15.43
C GLU A 146 -1.87 11.61 15.33
N ILE A 147 -3.05 11.09 14.99
CA ILE A 147 -4.30 11.87 14.92
C ILE A 147 -5.38 11.24 15.78
N SER A 148 -6.46 11.98 16.07
CA SER A 148 -7.59 11.41 16.78
C SER A 148 -8.33 10.36 15.93
N VAL A 149 -8.96 9.38 16.59
CA VAL A 149 -9.87 8.42 15.93
C VAL A 149 -10.96 9.16 15.15
N LYS A 150 -11.48 10.27 15.68
CA LYS A 150 -12.44 11.14 14.96
C LYS A 150 -11.87 11.73 13.67
N ALA A 151 -10.58 12.07 13.65
CA ALA A 151 -9.92 12.54 12.43
C ALA A 151 -9.79 11.41 11.40
N VAL A 152 -9.50 10.18 11.83
CA VAL A 152 -9.52 8.97 10.97
C VAL A 152 -10.91 8.77 10.38
N GLU A 153 -11.95 8.78 11.21
CA GLU A 153 -13.35 8.64 10.77
C GLU A 153 -13.73 9.69 9.72
N LYS A 154 -13.40 10.96 9.97
CA LYS A 154 -13.67 12.08 9.04
C LYS A 154 -12.92 11.89 7.72
N ARG A 155 -11.64 11.51 7.77
CA ARG A 155 -10.82 11.24 6.57
C ARG A 155 -11.38 10.07 5.77
N MET A 156 -11.77 8.98 6.43
CA MET A 156 -12.40 7.82 5.80
C MET A 156 -13.74 8.18 5.16
N HIS A 157 -14.60 8.91 5.87
CA HIS A 157 -15.89 9.35 5.34
C HIS A 157 -15.71 10.18 4.06
N ASN A 158 -14.78 11.14 4.07
CA ASN A 158 -14.49 11.97 2.91
C ASN A 158 -13.88 11.17 1.75
N ALA A 159 -13.03 10.19 2.04
CA ALA A 159 -12.47 9.28 1.04
C ALA A 159 -13.61 8.53 0.31
N LEU A 160 -14.50 7.87 1.07
CA LEU A 160 -15.64 7.13 0.51
C LEU A 160 -16.60 8.04 -0.26
N LYS A 161 -16.84 9.26 0.22
CA LYS A 161 -17.69 10.24 -0.48
C LYS A 161 -17.09 10.66 -1.82
N SER A 162 -15.78 10.86 -1.89
CA SER A 162 -15.08 11.23 -3.11
C SER A 162 -15.05 10.07 -4.11
N LEU A 163 -14.71 8.87 -3.65
CA LEU A 163 -14.72 7.66 -4.47
C LEU A 163 -16.11 7.35 -5.03
N ARG A 164 -17.18 7.52 -4.23
CA ARG A 164 -18.56 7.37 -4.73
C ARG A 164 -18.94 8.37 -5.82
N LYS A 165 -18.30 9.54 -5.90
CA LYS A 165 -18.57 10.53 -6.95
C LYS A 165 -17.83 10.19 -8.25
N THR A 166 -16.61 9.69 -8.16
CA THR A 166 -15.78 9.35 -9.33
C THR A 166 -16.11 7.96 -9.89
N ILE A 167 -16.60 7.06 -9.05
CA ILE A 167 -17.03 5.69 -9.42
C ILE A 167 -18.56 5.65 -9.69
N LYS A 168 -19.28 6.78 -9.55
CA LYS A 168 -20.72 6.89 -9.84
C LYS A 168 -20.99 6.67 -11.34
N ASN A 169 -21.13 5.40 -11.72
CA ASN A 169 -21.79 4.82 -12.90
C ASN A 169 -21.17 3.44 -13.14
N ILE A 170 -21.32 2.55 -12.15
CA ILE A 170 -21.31 1.09 -12.24
C ILE A 170 -22.30 0.62 -11.19
#